data_AF-A0A2T5P7N0-F1
#
_entry.id   AF-A0A2T5P7N0-F1
#
_cell.length_a   1.000
_cell.length_b   1.000
_cell.length_c   1.000
_cell.angle_alpha   90.00
_cell.angle_beta   90.00
_cell.angle_gamma   90.00
#
_symmetry.space_group_name_H-M   'P 1'
#
loop_
_entity.id
_entity.type
_entity.pdbx_description
1 polymer ?
#
loop_
_entity_poly.entity_id
_entity_poly.type
_entity_poly.pdbx_seq_one_letter_code
_entity_poly.pdbx_strand_id
1 'polypeptide(L)'
;MIIQRLSLALLLGLCSVLPVQASDSDKRACEMYKERLKKYQREGVMGYNVLTGRTEKMDARQAREVIEDTRENINIFCNASGVVR
;
A
#
# COMPACT_ATOMS: atom_id res chain seq x y z
N MET A 1 -41.91 -42.06 12.97
CA MET A 1 -41.07 -41.39 13.98
C MET A 1 -39.77 -40.99 13.31
N ILE A 2 -39.76 -39.80 12.69
CA ILE A 2 -39.03 -38.61 13.15
C ILE A 2 -37.51 -38.83 13.13
N ILE A 3 -36.97 -38.58 11.94
CA ILE A 3 -35.73 -37.86 11.60
C ILE A 3 -34.97 -37.31 12.82
N GLN A 4 -33.84 -37.94 13.17
CA GLN A 4 -32.75 -37.40 13.99
C GLN A 4 -31.64 -38.44 13.85
N ARG A 5 -30.47 -38.19 13.28
CA ARG A 5 -29.52 -37.12 13.61
C ARG A 5 -28.64 -36.88 12.38
N LEU A 6 -28.98 -35.86 11.60
CA LEU A 6 -28.08 -35.31 10.61
C LEU A 6 -27.27 -34.20 11.26
N SER A 7 -25.98 -34.14 10.90
CA SER A 7 -25.10 -32.96 10.96
C SER A 7 -24.69 -32.43 12.33
N LEU A 8 -23.52 -32.86 12.80
CA LEU A 8 -22.70 -32.07 13.73
C LEU A 8 -21.20 -32.32 13.52
N ALA A 9 -20.71 -32.25 12.27
CA ALA A 9 -19.30 -32.55 12.00
C ALA A 9 -18.64 -31.70 10.89
N LEU A 10 -19.19 -30.54 10.51
CA LEU A 10 -18.68 -29.81 9.32
C LEU A 10 -18.48 -28.29 9.47
N LEU A 11 -18.25 -27.74 10.68
CA LEU A 11 -18.17 -26.28 10.85
C LEU A 11 -16.94 -25.74 11.59
N LEU A 12 -15.93 -26.57 11.90
CA LEU A 12 -14.69 -26.11 12.55
C LEU A 12 -13.46 -26.03 11.61
N GLY A 13 -13.64 -26.29 10.31
CA GLY A 13 -12.56 -26.34 9.32
C GLY A 13 -12.40 -25.08 8.46
N LEU A 14 -13.18 -24.03 8.69
CA LEU A 14 -12.93 -22.73 8.04
C LEU A 14 -11.93 -21.97 8.89
N CYS A 15 -10.65 -22.22 8.63
CA CYS A 15 -9.58 -21.28 8.95
C CYS A 15 -10.03 -19.92 8.41
N SER A 16 -10.54 -19.08 9.30
CA SER A 16 -10.98 -17.73 9.04
C SER A 16 -9.74 -16.90 8.67
N VAL A 17 -9.34 -16.98 7.41
CA VAL A 17 -8.60 -15.92 6.73
C VAL A 17 -9.57 -14.74 6.67
N LEU A 18 -9.73 -14.06 7.80
CA LEU A 18 -10.39 -12.77 7.83
C LEU A 18 -9.55 -11.88 6.90
N PRO A 19 -10.16 -11.27 5.86
CA PRO A 19 -9.43 -10.30 5.07
C PRO A 19 -8.97 -9.22 6.04
N VAL A 20 -7.66 -8.98 6.11
CA VAL A 20 -7.10 -7.88 6.88
C VAL A 20 -7.79 -6.62 6.34
N GLN A 21 -8.74 -6.07 7.09
CA GLN A 21 -9.38 -4.83 6.71
C GLN A 21 -8.34 -3.75 6.97
N ALA A 22 -7.94 -3.05 5.92
CA ALA A 22 -7.05 -1.92 6.09
C ALA A 22 -7.56 -0.92 7.09
N SER A 23 -6.62 -0.46 7.89
CA SER A 23 -6.82 0.66 8.77
C SER A 23 -7.06 1.94 7.96
N ASP A 24 -7.73 2.92 8.56
CA ASP A 24 -7.85 4.25 7.96
C ASP A 24 -6.48 4.93 7.78
N SER A 25 -5.47 4.53 8.57
CA SER A 25 -4.08 4.91 8.34
C SER A 25 -3.53 4.38 7.01
N ASP A 26 -3.85 3.15 6.61
CA ASP A 26 -3.38 2.58 5.34
C ASP A 26 -4.00 3.32 4.15
N LYS A 27 -5.30 3.65 4.24
CA LYS A 27 -5.98 4.47 3.21
C LYS A 27 -5.33 5.85 3.08
N ARG A 28 -5.03 6.49 4.21
CA ARG A 28 -4.36 7.80 4.22
C ARG A 28 -2.95 7.72 3.63
N ALA A 29 -2.21 6.66 3.96
CA ALA A 29 -0.89 6.42 3.41
C ALA A 29 -0.95 6.20 1.88
N CYS A 30 -1.88 5.38 1.41
CA CYS A 30 -2.14 5.15 -0.01
C CYS A 30 -2.32 6.47 -0.78
N GLU A 31 -3.21 7.35 -0.32
CA GLU A 31 -3.46 8.64 -0.99
C GLU A 31 -2.24 9.58 -0.93
N MET A 32 -1.53 9.61 0.20
CA MET A 32 -0.29 10.38 0.33
C MET A 32 0.77 9.94 -0.70
N TYR A 33 1.00 8.63 -0.86
CA TYR A 33 1.98 8.12 -1.81
C TYR A 33 1.56 8.34 -3.27
N LYS A 34 0.26 8.23 -3.59
CA LYS A 34 -0.28 8.61 -4.91
C LYS A 34 0.01 10.07 -5.24
N GLU A 35 -0.27 10.99 -4.32
CA GLU A 35 -0.02 12.42 -4.53
C GLU A 35 1.48 12.72 -4.65
N ARG A 36 2.32 12.02 -3.88
CA ARG A 36 3.78 12.10 -3.98
C ARG A 36 4.27 11.64 -5.35
N LEU A 37 3.77 10.52 -5.88
CA LEU A 37 4.13 10.04 -7.22
C LEU A 37 3.73 11.03 -8.31
N LYS A 38 2.51 11.59 -8.24
CA LYS A 38 2.06 12.64 -9.17
C LYS A 38 2.98 13.86 -9.10
N LYS A 39 3.39 14.28 -7.91
CA LYS A 39 4.34 15.37 -7.72
C LYS A 39 5.68 15.08 -8.40
N TYR A 40 6.24 13.88 -8.19
CA TYR A 40 7.49 13.47 -8.84
C TYR A 40 7.40 13.44 -10.36
N GLN A 41 6.25 13.06 -10.92
CA GLN A 41 6.04 13.09 -12.38
C GLN A 41 6.03 14.51 -12.95
N ARG A 42 5.49 15.50 -12.22
CA ARG A 42 5.43 16.90 -12.66
C ARG A 42 6.73 17.65 -12.44
N GLU A 43 7.29 17.51 -11.24
CA GLU A 43 8.36 18.37 -10.75
C GLU A 43 9.72 17.67 -10.78
N GLY A 44 9.75 16.34 -10.89
CA GLY A 44 10.91 15.52 -10.56
C GLY A 44 11.04 15.27 -9.05
N VAL A 45 11.97 14.40 -8.66
CA VAL A 45 12.26 14.16 -7.25
C VAL A 45 13.18 15.26 -6.75
N MET A 46 12.75 15.98 -5.72
CA MET A 46 13.55 17.02 -5.07
C MET A 46 14.22 16.44 -3.82
N GLY A 47 15.51 16.69 -3.66
CA GLY A 47 16.31 16.26 -2.53
C GLY A 47 17.14 17.41 -1.96
N TYR A 48 17.46 17.33 -0.67
CA TYR A 48 18.41 18.27 -0.06
C TYR A 48 19.83 17.83 -0.37
N ASN A 49 20.58 18.65 -1.09
CA ASN A 49 21.99 18.41 -1.33
C ASN A 49 22.81 18.99 -0.17
N VAL A 50 23.42 18.12 0.62
CA VAL A 50 24.23 18.50 1.79
C VAL A 50 25.50 19.25 1.44
N LEU A 51 26.03 19.09 0.23
CA LEU A 51 27.24 19.78 -0.22
C LEU A 51 26.95 21.23 -0.61
N THR A 52 25.78 21.48 -1.20
CA THR A 52 25.39 22.83 -1.65
C THR A 52 24.45 23.54 -0.68
N GLY A 53 23.89 22.82 0.29
CA GLY A 53 22.95 23.34 1.28
C GLY A 53 21.57 23.69 0.71
N ARG A 54 21.23 23.21 -0.50
CA ARG A 54 20.01 23.59 -1.23
C ARG A 54 19.15 22.38 -1.53
N THR A 55 17.85 22.63 -1.64
CA THR A 55 16.92 21.68 -2.24
C THR A 55 17.00 21.79 -3.75
N GLU A 56 17.35 20.70 -4.41
CA GLU A 56 17.51 20.63 -5.85
C GLU A 56 16.97 19.30 -6.39
N LYS A 57 16.79 19.23 -7.72
CA LYS A 57 16.31 18.02 -8.37
C LYS A 57 17.40 16.94 -8.25
N MET A 58 17.03 15.77 -7.75
CA MET A 58 17.91 14.60 -7.68
C MET A 58 18.34 14.16 -9.07
N ASP A 59 19.51 13.54 -9.17
CA ASP A 59 19.92 12.91 -10.42
C ASP A 59 18.97 11.77 -10.81
N ALA A 60 19.01 11.39 -12.08
CA ALA A 60 18.07 10.43 -12.64
C ALA A 60 18.14 9.04 -12.00
N ARG A 61 19.30 8.62 -11.47
CA ARG A 61 19.44 7.32 -10.83
C ARG A 61 18.82 7.34 -9.43
N GLN A 62 19.18 8.33 -8.60
CA GLN A 62 18.59 8.50 -7.27
C GLN A 62 17.07 8.72 -7.36
N ALA A 63 16.63 9.53 -8.31
CA ALA A 63 15.21 9.79 -8.54
C ALA A 63 14.43 8.50 -8.92
N ARG A 64 15.03 7.59 -9.70
CA ARG A 64 14.40 6.32 -10.06
C ARG A 64 14.15 5.45 -8.84
N GLU A 65 15.14 5.29 -7.97
CA GLU A 65 15.03 4.51 -6.73
C GLU A 65 13.87 5.04 -5.87
N VAL A 66 13.82 6.35 -5.62
CA VAL A 66 12.74 6.99 -4.86
C VAL A 66 11.35 6.81 -5.50
N ILE A 67 11.28 6.85 -6.84
CA ILE A 67 10.03 6.64 -7.57
C ILE A 67 9.57 5.19 -7.46
N GLU A 68 10.47 4.21 -7.57
CA GLU A 68 10.11 2.79 -7.42
C GLU A 68 9.67 2.49 -5.98
N ASP A 69 10.40 2.97 -4.97
CA ASP A 69 9.99 2.84 -3.57
C ASP A 69 8.60 3.45 -3.32
N THR A 70 8.31 4.59 -3.96
CA THR A 70 7.00 5.23 -3.87
C THR A 70 5.90 4.36 -4.48
N ARG A 71 6.17 3.72 -5.63
CA ARG A 71 5.22 2.78 -6.26
C ARG A 71 5.03 1.52 -5.41
N GLU A 72 6.09 1.00 -4.83
CA GLU A 72 6.00 -0.15 -3.93
C GLU A 72 5.14 0.19 -2.71
N ASN A 73 5.33 1.37 -2.12
CA ASN A 73 4.48 1.84 -1.02
C ASN A 73 3.01 2.02 -1.45
N ILE A 74 2.74 2.49 -2.67
CA ILE A 74 1.37 2.49 -3.22
C ILE A 74 0.82 1.07 -3.23
N ASN A 75 1.58 0.09 -3.73
CA ASN A 75 1.13 -1.30 -3.76
C ASN A 75 0.87 -1.85 -2.34
N ILE A 76 1.79 -1.62 -1.40
CA ILE A 76 1.63 -2.08 -0.01
C ILE A 76 0.37 -1.49 0.60
N PHE A 77 0.26 -0.16 0.63
CA PHE A 77 -0.80 0.51 1.36
C PHE A 77 -2.14 0.47 0.62
N CYS A 78 -2.17 0.55 -0.72
CA CYS A 78 -3.43 0.50 -1.47
C CYS A 78 -3.97 -0.93 -1.65
N ASN A 79 -3.11 -1.96 -1.74
CA ASN A 79 -3.58 -3.35 -1.79
C ASN A 79 -4.01 -3.84 -0.41
N ALA A 80 -3.28 -3.47 0.66
CA ALA A 80 -3.78 -3.66 2.03
C ALA A 80 -5.11 -2.93 2.23
N SER A 81 -5.29 -1.75 1.58
CA SER A 81 -6.53 -0.96 1.57
C SER A 81 -7.75 -1.64 0.94
N GLY A 82 -7.59 -2.74 0.20
CA GLY A 82 -8.67 -3.32 -0.59
C GLY A 82 -9.21 -2.36 -1.67
N VAL A 83 -8.44 -1.31 -2.01
CA VAL A 83 -8.80 -0.27 -2.99
C VAL A 83 -8.51 -0.73 -4.42
N VAL A 84 -7.69 -1.77 -4.58
CA VAL A 84 -7.51 -2.46 -5.86
C VAL A 84 -8.39 -3.71 -5.86
N ARG A 85 -9.59 -3.56 -6.42
CA ARG A 85 -10.41 -4.65 -6.97
C ARG A 85 -10.62 -4.40 -8.45
#